data_AF-A0A2V7CXB4-F1
#
_entry.id   AF-A0A2V7CXB4-F1
#
_cell.length_a   1.000
_cell.length_b   1.000
_cell.length_c   1.000
_cell.angle_alpha   90.00
_cell.angle_beta   90.00
_cell.angle_gamma   90.00
#
_symmetry.space_group_name_H-M   'P 1'
#
loop_
_entity.id
_entity.type
_entity.pdbx_description
1 polymer ?
#
loop_
_entity_poly.entity_id
_entity_poly.type
_entity_poly.pdbx_seq_one_letter_code
_entity_poly.pdbx_strand_id
1 'polypeptide(L)'
;MGPLPYEFVDSSTADGPSRVSENADNVAAGIEVSTIEPDVRYLASPELQGRLRGTEGNARACAYIVASLKAAGLAPLFGDTFEQPTHPDGRSPEPYAVNVGAIYRAAESDARWIVLVAHYDHRGVIGGKVQAGADDNASSVALLLALGHSLGRVRPPLRRHVVLLFPDAEEPPDVRTERMGSSWFWRHPPLPAERLDLALVFDLMGGRASPEIRAAGLADALFVLGAEAHPSLVSLVRDVAAAARVEPVRLSLPMIEVMPYRPGSRFARSDYHGLREHGERPFLFLTTGRTETYHTAADTPDTVDYARLRALSRWVARLAVHAADVDVQLGWRDLRADPRADARSLLRLYGAIDTSARVSWLLRRALATDRRRVEKLLESWDRGVSPTPKSYRTLQLASIRVQAALWHPSGWWFALW
;
A
#
# COMPACT_ATOMS: atom_id res chain seq x y z
N MET A 1 14.41 13.95 -21.63
CA MET A 1 14.00 14.54 -20.33
C MET A 1 15.13 14.35 -19.32
N GLY A 2 15.38 15.34 -18.47
CA GLY A 2 16.35 15.24 -17.36
C GLY A 2 15.85 14.32 -16.23
N PRO A 3 16.66 14.08 -15.19
CA PRO A 3 16.19 13.39 -13.99
C PRO A 3 15.04 14.17 -13.32
N LEU A 4 14.17 13.45 -12.61
CA LEU A 4 13.10 14.09 -11.82
C LEU A 4 13.72 15.01 -10.74
N PRO A 5 13.16 16.21 -10.51
CA PRO A 5 13.75 17.22 -9.64
C PRO A 5 13.40 16.96 -8.17
N TYR A 6 14.00 15.92 -7.58
CA TYR A 6 13.74 15.57 -6.19
C TYR A 6 14.32 16.59 -5.20
N GLU A 7 13.51 17.03 -4.24
CA GLU A 7 13.99 17.67 -3.01
C GLU A 7 14.45 16.57 -2.03
N PHE A 8 15.71 16.63 -1.60
CA PHE A 8 16.28 15.66 -0.67
C PHE A 8 16.08 16.11 0.77
N VAL A 9 15.54 15.20 1.58
CA VAL A 9 15.16 15.45 2.96
C VAL A 9 15.93 14.54 3.90
N ASP A 10 15.95 14.90 5.17
CA ASP A 10 16.39 14.02 6.24
C ASP A 10 15.30 13.96 7.30
N SER A 11 14.70 12.79 7.44
CA SER A 11 13.64 12.55 8.41
C SER A 11 14.11 11.89 9.69
N SER A 12 15.43 11.77 9.91
CA SER A 12 16.02 11.22 11.14
C SER A 12 15.92 12.14 12.35
N THR A 13 15.57 13.42 12.16
CA THR A 13 15.53 14.46 13.20
C THR A 13 14.16 14.72 13.81
N ALA A 14 13.15 13.89 13.51
CA ALA A 14 11.86 13.99 14.19
C ALA A 14 12.00 13.34 15.58
N ASP A 15 12.47 14.10 16.57
CA ASP A 15 12.49 13.71 17.99
C ASP A 15 11.26 14.26 18.71
N GLY A 16 10.55 13.37 19.41
CA GLY A 16 9.40 13.70 20.25
C GLY A 16 8.71 12.45 20.80
N PRO A 17 8.06 12.53 21.97
CA PRO A 17 7.36 11.39 22.55
C PRO A 17 6.20 10.96 21.64
N SER A 18 6.26 9.71 21.15
CA SER A 18 5.16 9.03 20.46
C SER A 18 4.00 8.81 21.44
N ARG A 19 2.79 9.23 21.06
CA ARG A 19 1.55 8.92 21.77
C ARG A 19 0.46 8.60 20.76
N VAL A 20 0.08 7.33 20.69
CA VAL A 20 -1.11 6.87 19.96
C VAL A 20 -2.35 7.24 20.78
N SER A 21 -3.46 7.58 20.12
CA SER A 21 -4.71 7.89 20.84
C SER A 21 -5.30 6.66 21.54
N GLU A 22 -6.00 6.86 22.66
CA GLU A 22 -6.70 5.77 23.36
C GLU A 22 -7.75 5.11 22.47
N ASN A 23 -8.45 5.90 21.64
CA ASN A 23 -9.36 5.40 20.61
C ASN A 23 -8.65 4.41 19.66
N ALA A 24 -7.43 4.70 19.25
CA ALA A 24 -6.67 3.84 18.34
C ALA A 24 -6.33 2.50 18.99
N ASP A 25 -5.97 2.48 20.28
CA ASP A 25 -5.77 1.23 21.01
C ASP A 25 -7.08 0.45 21.21
N ASN A 26 -8.18 1.14 21.53
CA ASN A 26 -9.50 0.52 21.72
C ASN A 26 -10.02 -0.12 20.42
N VAL A 27 -9.94 0.57 19.29
CA VAL A 27 -10.34 0.02 17.99
C VAL A 27 -9.42 -1.12 17.56
N ALA A 28 -8.11 -1.02 17.79
CA ALA A 28 -7.18 -2.11 17.48
C ALA A 28 -7.43 -3.35 18.34
N ALA A 29 -7.77 -3.19 19.63
CA ALA A 29 -8.18 -4.28 20.50
C ALA A 29 -9.53 -4.89 20.05
N GLY A 30 -10.41 -4.06 19.49
CA GLY A 30 -11.69 -4.46 18.89
C GLY A 30 -11.59 -5.16 17.53
N ILE A 31 -10.40 -5.39 16.95
CA ILE A 31 -10.28 -6.19 15.73
C ILE A 31 -10.58 -7.66 16.04
N GLU A 32 -11.65 -8.18 15.44
CA GLU A 32 -12.01 -9.59 15.52
C GLU A 32 -11.17 -10.41 14.54
N VAL A 33 -10.02 -10.88 15.01
CA VAL A 33 -9.05 -11.60 14.19
C VAL A 33 -9.53 -12.93 13.62
N SER A 34 -10.63 -13.47 14.14
CA SER A 34 -11.28 -14.70 13.64
C SER A 34 -11.99 -14.50 12.31
N THR A 35 -12.40 -13.28 11.93
CA THR A 35 -13.11 -13.03 10.66
C THR A 35 -12.17 -12.89 9.46
N ILE A 36 -10.94 -12.45 9.70
CA ILE A 36 -9.96 -12.12 8.65
C ILE A 36 -9.71 -13.29 7.69
N GLU A 37 -9.48 -14.50 8.22
CA GLU A 37 -9.23 -15.67 7.36
C GLU A 37 -10.46 -16.10 6.57
N PRO A 38 -11.66 -16.24 7.18
CA PRO A 38 -12.91 -16.42 6.45
C PRO A 38 -13.14 -15.41 5.32
N ASP A 39 -12.88 -14.12 5.57
CA ASP A 39 -13.07 -13.06 4.58
C ASP A 39 -12.13 -13.25 3.37
N VAL A 40 -10.84 -13.51 3.62
CA VAL A 40 -9.87 -13.82 2.56
C VAL A 40 -10.29 -15.07 1.78
N ARG A 41 -10.67 -16.14 2.49
CA ARG A 41 -11.06 -17.41 1.87
C ARG A 41 -12.29 -17.28 0.99
N TYR A 42 -13.28 -16.48 1.39
CA TYR A 42 -14.44 -16.20 0.57
C TYR A 42 -14.05 -15.39 -0.67
N LEU A 43 -13.37 -14.26 -0.46
CA LEU A 43 -13.00 -13.34 -1.54
C LEU A 43 -12.16 -14.05 -2.60
N ALA A 44 -11.20 -14.88 -2.19
CA ALA A 44 -10.33 -15.67 -3.06
C ALA A 44 -10.82 -17.11 -3.30
N SER A 45 -12.12 -17.37 -3.12
CA SER A 45 -12.70 -18.68 -3.42
C SER A 45 -12.82 -18.92 -4.94
N PRO A 46 -12.82 -20.19 -5.38
CA PRO A 46 -13.05 -20.54 -6.79
C PRO A 46 -14.36 -19.99 -7.36
N GLU A 47 -15.38 -19.83 -6.50
CA GLU A 47 -16.71 -19.33 -6.86
C GLU A 47 -16.71 -17.87 -7.31
N LEU A 48 -15.73 -17.09 -6.84
CA LEU A 48 -15.54 -15.69 -7.24
C LEU A 48 -14.67 -15.55 -8.49
N GLN A 49 -14.19 -16.66 -9.06
CA GLN A 49 -13.53 -16.75 -10.38
C GLN A 49 -12.44 -15.69 -10.61
N GLY A 50 -11.73 -15.29 -9.56
CA GLY A 50 -10.67 -14.28 -9.63
C GLY A 50 -11.14 -12.85 -9.83
N ARG A 51 -12.39 -12.54 -9.52
CA ARG A 51 -12.94 -11.19 -9.34
C ARG A 51 -12.62 -10.19 -10.46
N LEU A 52 -12.51 -10.67 -11.70
CA LEU A 52 -12.26 -9.80 -12.84
C LEU A 52 -13.42 -8.81 -12.99
N ARG A 53 -13.11 -7.52 -13.00
CA ARG A 53 -14.10 -6.45 -13.21
C ARG A 53 -15.06 -6.78 -14.35
N GLY A 54 -16.35 -6.59 -14.10
CA GLY A 54 -17.44 -6.90 -15.03
C GLY A 54 -17.90 -8.37 -15.06
N THR A 55 -17.31 -9.25 -14.25
CA THR A 55 -17.76 -10.66 -14.13
C THR A 55 -18.72 -10.87 -12.95
N GLU A 56 -19.45 -11.98 -12.96
CA GLU A 56 -20.32 -12.39 -11.85
C GLU A 56 -19.54 -12.52 -10.53
N GLY A 57 -18.32 -13.06 -10.59
CA GLY A 57 -17.46 -13.19 -9.41
C GLY A 57 -17.07 -11.85 -8.79
N ASN A 58 -16.84 -10.83 -9.60
CA ASN A 58 -16.62 -9.45 -9.14
C ASN A 58 -17.89 -8.86 -8.52
N ALA A 59 -19.05 -9.03 -9.16
CA ALA A 59 -20.33 -8.57 -8.61
C ALA A 59 -20.66 -9.23 -7.26
N ARG A 60 -20.34 -10.52 -7.10
CA ARG A 60 -20.45 -11.25 -5.82
C ARG A 60 -19.51 -10.70 -4.76
N ALA A 61 -18.27 -10.34 -5.12
CA ALA A 61 -17.33 -9.70 -4.22
C ALA A 61 -17.84 -8.33 -3.74
N CYS A 62 -18.35 -7.51 -4.66
CA CYS A 62 -19.00 -6.22 -4.35
C CYS A 62 -20.15 -6.41 -3.35
N ALA A 63 -21.09 -7.30 -3.65
CA ALA A 63 -22.24 -7.58 -2.78
C ALA A 63 -21.82 -8.07 -1.37
N TYR A 64 -20.78 -8.90 -1.30
CA TYR A 64 -20.23 -9.38 -0.04
C TYR A 64 -19.61 -8.26 0.80
N ILE A 65 -18.82 -7.37 0.18
CA ILE A 65 -18.23 -6.20 0.85
C ILE A 65 -19.35 -5.28 1.35
N VAL A 66 -20.35 -4.97 0.52
CA VAL A 66 -21.51 -4.16 0.92
C VAL A 66 -22.25 -4.78 2.11
N ALA A 67 -22.49 -6.10 2.08
CA ALA A 67 -23.15 -6.80 3.17
C ALA A 67 -22.34 -6.72 4.48
N SER A 68 -21.02 -6.89 4.40
CA SER A 68 -20.12 -6.78 5.56
C SER A 68 -20.11 -5.36 6.15
N LEU A 69 -20.06 -4.33 5.31
CA LEU A 69 -20.13 -2.92 5.75
C LEU A 69 -21.47 -2.56 6.40
N LYS A 70 -22.58 -3.08 5.88
CA LYS A 70 -23.91 -2.97 6.50
C LYS A 70 -23.97 -3.68 7.85
N ALA A 71 -23.42 -4.89 7.95
CA ALA A 71 -23.35 -5.65 9.20
C ALA A 71 -22.49 -4.95 10.26
N ALA A 72 -21.43 -4.24 9.83
CA ALA A 72 -20.65 -3.37 10.70
C ALA A 72 -21.41 -2.11 11.15
N GLY A 73 -22.58 -1.81 10.56
CA GLY A 73 -23.38 -0.62 10.90
C GLY A 73 -22.75 0.70 10.42
N LEU A 74 -21.91 0.64 9.38
CA LEU A 74 -21.36 1.84 8.74
C LEU A 74 -22.38 2.47 7.80
N ALA A 75 -22.26 3.78 7.58
CA ALA A 75 -23.13 4.50 6.65
C ALA A 75 -22.61 4.36 5.20
N PRO A 76 -23.51 4.38 4.19
CA PRO A 76 -23.13 4.50 2.79
C PRO A 76 -22.32 5.77 2.55
N LEU A 77 -21.30 5.68 1.69
CA LEU A 77 -20.43 6.80 1.35
C LEU A 77 -21.03 7.70 0.25
N PHE A 78 -21.73 7.10 -0.73
CA PHE A 78 -22.16 7.77 -1.96
C PHE A 78 -23.64 8.19 -1.88
N GLY A 79 -23.98 8.97 -0.85
CA GLY A 79 -25.37 9.35 -0.56
C GLY A 79 -26.10 8.24 0.19
N ASP A 80 -27.08 7.61 -0.45
CA ASP A 80 -27.86 6.50 0.12
C ASP A 80 -27.35 5.11 -0.28
N THR A 81 -26.28 5.04 -1.07
CA THR A 81 -25.68 3.79 -1.55
C THR A 81 -24.21 3.62 -1.18
N PHE A 82 -23.80 2.35 -1.03
CA PHE A 82 -22.41 1.95 -0.84
C PHE A 82 -21.66 1.88 -2.17
N GLU A 83 -22.35 1.94 -3.31
CA GLU A 83 -21.77 1.68 -4.63
C GLU A 83 -21.60 2.97 -5.43
N GLN A 84 -20.45 3.14 -6.07
CA GLN A 84 -20.17 4.22 -7.03
C GLN A 84 -19.84 3.61 -8.39
N PRO A 85 -20.82 3.55 -9.31
CA PRO A 85 -20.58 3.19 -10.69
C PRO A 85 -19.64 4.20 -11.36
N THR A 86 -18.73 3.71 -12.20
CA THR A 86 -17.69 4.52 -12.85
C THR A 86 -17.90 4.59 -14.36
N HIS A 87 -17.67 5.75 -14.96
CA HIS A 87 -17.87 5.98 -16.40
C HIS A 87 -16.66 6.72 -17.01
N PRO A 88 -15.46 6.10 -17.01
CA PRO A 88 -14.22 6.77 -17.41
C PRO A 88 -14.28 7.33 -18.85
N ASP A 89 -15.01 6.69 -19.75
CA ASP A 89 -15.17 7.14 -21.13
C ASP A 89 -16.30 8.18 -21.32
N GLY A 90 -17.11 8.43 -20.28
CA GLY A 90 -18.20 9.42 -20.26
C GLY A 90 -19.34 9.19 -21.26
N ARG A 91 -19.28 8.12 -22.06
CA ARG A 91 -20.16 7.85 -23.20
C ARG A 91 -21.05 6.63 -23.01
N SER A 92 -20.60 5.66 -22.21
CA SER A 92 -21.31 4.39 -22.02
C SER A 92 -22.42 4.54 -20.98
N PRO A 93 -23.65 4.08 -21.27
CA PRO A 93 -24.74 4.04 -20.30
C PRO A 93 -24.47 3.03 -19.19
N GLU A 94 -23.80 1.92 -19.51
CA GLU A 94 -23.36 0.91 -18.54
C GLU A 94 -22.09 1.35 -17.82
N PRO A 95 -21.98 1.08 -16.51
CA PRO A 95 -20.76 1.38 -15.77
C PRO A 95 -19.61 0.48 -16.19
N TYR A 96 -18.42 1.06 -16.20
CA TYR A 96 -17.19 0.34 -16.53
C TYR A 96 -16.71 -0.57 -15.38
N ALA A 97 -16.85 -0.06 -14.15
CA ALA A 97 -16.46 -0.68 -12.88
C ALA A 97 -17.36 -0.11 -11.76
N VAL A 98 -17.41 -0.76 -10.60
CA VAL A 98 -18.20 -0.28 -9.44
C VAL A 98 -17.34 -0.22 -8.19
N ASN A 99 -17.04 0.98 -7.69
CA ASN A 99 -16.39 1.12 -6.40
C ASN A 99 -17.37 0.84 -5.27
N VAL A 100 -16.88 0.32 -4.14
CA VAL A 100 -17.65 0.19 -2.90
C VAL A 100 -17.06 1.10 -1.83
N GLY A 101 -17.90 1.80 -1.07
CA GLY A 101 -17.48 2.78 -0.09
C GLY A 101 -18.43 2.89 1.10
N ALA A 102 -17.85 2.97 2.31
CA ALA A 102 -18.58 3.29 3.53
C ALA A 102 -17.88 4.40 4.32
N ILE A 103 -18.64 5.06 5.19
CA ILE A 103 -18.15 6.13 6.06
C ILE A 103 -18.51 5.85 7.51
N TYR A 104 -17.49 5.91 8.37
CA TYR A 104 -17.65 6.12 9.81
C TYR A 104 -17.61 7.63 10.09
N ARG A 105 -18.71 8.18 10.61
CA ARG A 105 -18.83 9.63 10.80
C ARG A 105 -18.11 10.07 12.08
N ALA A 106 -17.31 11.13 11.98
CA ALA A 106 -16.80 11.88 13.11
C ALA A 106 -17.94 12.52 13.94
N ALA A 107 -17.57 13.05 15.10
CA ALA A 107 -18.49 13.82 15.93
C ALA A 107 -19.06 15.04 15.20
N GLU A 108 -18.21 15.77 14.47
CA GLU A 108 -18.63 16.92 13.67
C GLU A 108 -19.07 16.48 12.27
N SER A 109 -20.22 16.99 11.82
CA SER A 109 -20.81 16.62 10.52
C SER A 109 -20.01 17.14 9.32
N ASP A 110 -19.20 18.18 9.54
CA ASP A 110 -18.43 18.88 8.52
C ASP A 110 -16.91 18.63 8.70
N ALA A 111 -16.56 17.58 9.46
CA ALA A 111 -15.18 17.19 9.73
C ALA A 111 -14.37 16.94 8.45
N ARG A 112 -13.04 17.07 8.60
CA ARG A 112 -12.07 16.57 7.63
C ARG A 112 -12.17 15.04 7.55
N TRP A 113 -11.64 14.43 6.51
CA TRP A 113 -11.76 12.99 6.31
C TRP A 113 -10.45 12.34 5.89
N ILE A 114 -10.28 11.10 6.34
CA ILE A 114 -9.26 10.18 5.85
C ILE A 114 -9.94 9.05 5.08
N VAL A 115 -9.20 8.40 4.21
CA VAL A 115 -9.70 7.27 3.42
C VAL A 115 -8.69 6.13 3.41
N LEU A 116 -9.19 4.93 3.63
CA LEU A 116 -8.45 3.69 3.53
C LEU A 116 -8.86 2.99 2.24
N VAL A 117 -7.89 2.56 1.45
CA VAL A 117 -8.11 2.07 0.08
C VAL A 117 -7.51 0.68 -0.09
N ALA A 118 -8.32 -0.27 -0.57
CA ALA A 118 -7.87 -1.59 -0.98
C ALA A 118 -8.74 -2.09 -2.14
N HIS A 119 -8.19 -2.21 -3.35
CA HIS A 119 -8.97 -2.73 -4.48
C HIS A 119 -9.46 -4.16 -4.24
N TYR A 120 -10.62 -4.50 -4.79
CA TYR A 120 -11.23 -5.82 -4.60
C TYR A 120 -11.23 -6.68 -5.87
N ASP A 121 -10.91 -6.11 -7.03
CA ASP A 121 -10.78 -6.86 -8.26
C ASP A 121 -9.54 -7.74 -8.27
N HIS A 122 -9.51 -8.69 -9.19
CA HIS A 122 -8.29 -9.40 -9.55
C HIS A 122 -8.36 -9.83 -11.03
N ARG A 123 -7.47 -10.73 -11.46
CA ARG A 123 -7.19 -11.00 -12.88
C ARG A 123 -8.07 -12.06 -13.54
N GLY A 124 -9.06 -12.62 -12.84
CA GLY A 124 -10.00 -13.58 -13.41
C GLY A 124 -9.41 -14.97 -13.64
N VAL A 125 -9.75 -15.58 -14.77
CA VAL A 125 -9.27 -16.91 -15.19
C VAL A 125 -8.29 -16.77 -16.35
N ILE A 126 -7.04 -17.21 -16.17
CA ILE A 126 -5.98 -17.15 -17.18
C ILE A 126 -5.51 -18.57 -17.49
N GLY A 127 -5.56 -18.97 -18.77
CA GLY A 127 -5.13 -20.31 -19.20
C GLY A 127 -5.88 -21.44 -18.49
N GLY A 128 -7.17 -21.25 -18.20
CA GLY A 128 -8.01 -22.20 -17.47
C GLY A 128 -7.78 -22.26 -15.97
N LYS A 129 -6.89 -21.42 -15.41
CA LYS A 129 -6.60 -21.37 -13.98
C LYS A 129 -7.14 -20.08 -13.37
N VAL A 130 -7.93 -20.23 -12.31
CA VAL A 130 -8.39 -19.10 -11.48
C VAL A 130 -7.17 -18.41 -10.89
N GLN A 131 -7.06 -17.12 -11.11
CA GLN A 131 -6.18 -16.25 -10.35
C GLN A 131 -6.97 -15.88 -9.09
N ALA A 132 -6.67 -16.51 -7.94
CA ALA A 132 -7.53 -16.36 -6.77
C ALA A 132 -7.33 -15.01 -6.05
N GLY A 133 -6.13 -14.44 -6.11
CA GLY A 133 -5.86 -13.10 -5.58
C GLY A 133 -6.04 -13.01 -4.07
N ALA A 134 -5.47 -13.95 -3.32
CA ALA A 134 -5.63 -14.02 -1.87
C ALA A 134 -4.79 -12.96 -1.15
N ASP A 135 -3.51 -12.84 -1.52
CA ASP A 135 -2.68 -11.71 -1.11
C ASP A 135 -3.04 -10.45 -1.90
N ASP A 136 -3.31 -10.60 -3.21
CA ASP A 136 -3.59 -9.54 -4.19
C ASP A 136 -5.06 -9.52 -4.66
N ASN A 137 -5.98 -8.80 -4.03
CA ASN A 137 -5.78 -8.00 -2.83
C ASN A 137 -6.85 -8.32 -1.75
N ALA A 138 -7.34 -9.56 -1.74
CA ALA A 138 -8.33 -10.01 -0.74
C ALA A 138 -7.84 -9.85 0.70
N SER A 139 -6.53 -9.95 0.93
CA SER A 139 -5.89 -9.72 2.24
C SER A 139 -6.13 -8.31 2.78
N SER A 140 -5.98 -7.28 1.95
CA SER A 140 -6.22 -5.89 2.34
C SER A 140 -7.71 -5.59 2.48
N VAL A 141 -8.56 -6.17 1.61
CA VAL A 141 -10.02 -6.06 1.75
C VAL A 141 -10.48 -6.62 3.09
N ALA A 142 -10.06 -7.84 3.44
CA ALA A 142 -10.40 -8.48 4.73
C ALA A 142 -9.91 -7.65 5.94
N LEU A 143 -8.72 -7.03 5.82
CA LEU A 143 -8.21 -6.14 6.86
C LEU A 143 -9.13 -4.92 7.06
N LEU A 144 -9.56 -4.27 5.98
CA LEU A 144 -10.45 -3.10 6.07
C LEU A 144 -11.85 -3.48 6.54
N LEU A 145 -12.37 -4.64 6.15
CA LEU A 145 -13.63 -5.16 6.68
C LEU A 145 -13.56 -5.35 8.21
N ALA A 146 -12.48 -5.96 8.71
CA ALA A 146 -12.26 -6.14 10.15
C ALA A 146 -12.16 -4.79 10.89
N LEU A 147 -11.51 -3.78 10.30
CA LEU A 147 -11.50 -2.42 10.84
C LEU A 147 -12.91 -1.81 10.88
N GLY A 148 -13.69 -1.96 9.81
CA GLY A 148 -15.07 -1.47 9.74
C GLY A 148 -15.95 -2.05 10.85
N HIS A 149 -15.89 -3.37 11.06
CA HIS A 149 -16.58 -4.05 12.17
C HIS A 149 -16.14 -3.53 13.53
N SER A 150 -14.83 -3.31 13.72
CA SER A 150 -14.33 -2.75 14.98
C SER A 150 -14.82 -1.32 15.23
N LEU A 151 -14.77 -0.43 14.23
CA LEU A 151 -15.30 0.93 14.31
C LEU A 151 -16.80 0.94 14.64
N GLY A 152 -17.57 0.07 13.98
CA GLY A 152 -19.01 -0.08 14.19
C GLY A 152 -19.39 -0.56 15.58
N ARG A 153 -18.55 -1.40 16.18
CA ARG A 153 -18.73 -1.96 17.53
C ARG A 153 -18.23 -1.02 18.63
N VAL A 154 -17.02 -0.49 18.50
CA VAL A 154 -16.38 0.37 19.52
C VAL A 154 -16.96 1.77 19.51
N ARG A 155 -17.29 2.29 18.33
CA ARG A 155 -17.86 3.64 18.10
C ARG A 155 -17.10 4.78 18.81
N PRO A 156 -15.78 4.92 18.62
CA PRO A 156 -15.02 6.00 19.25
C PRO A 156 -15.39 7.38 18.68
N PRO A 157 -15.42 8.45 19.49
CA PRO A 157 -15.53 9.80 18.96
C PRO A 157 -14.23 10.19 18.23
N LEU A 158 -14.30 10.38 16.91
CA LEU A 158 -13.16 10.76 16.07
C LEU A 158 -13.27 12.22 15.59
N ARG A 159 -12.11 12.85 15.33
CA ARG A 159 -12.04 14.21 14.76
C ARG A 159 -12.22 14.26 13.24
N ARG A 160 -12.04 13.13 12.56
CA ARG A 160 -12.16 13.00 11.10
C ARG A 160 -13.09 11.86 10.74
N HIS A 161 -13.81 12.02 9.64
CA HIS A 161 -14.51 10.88 9.05
C HIS A 161 -13.48 9.84 8.62
N VAL A 162 -13.80 8.56 8.83
CA VAL A 162 -13.00 7.45 8.33
C VAL A 162 -13.77 6.79 7.20
N VAL A 163 -13.24 6.91 5.99
CA VAL A 163 -13.80 6.29 4.79
C VAL A 163 -13.09 4.97 4.53
N LEU A 164 -13.85 3.92 4.27
CA LEU A 164 -13.36 2.64 3.75
C LEU A 164 -13.76 2.55 2.28
N LEU A 165 -12.79 2.52 1.38
CA LEU A 165 -12.97 2.48 -0.06
C LEU A 165 -12.38 1.21 -0.64
N PHE A 166 -13.17 0.52 -1.44
CA PHE A 166 -12.81 -0.69 -2.17
C PHE A 166 -13.00 -0.41 -3.67
N PRO A 167 -11.97 0.13 -4.34
CA PRO A 167 -12.05 0.40 -5.75
C PRO A 167 -12.06 -0.89 -6.57
N ASP A 168 -12.67 -0.81 -7.75
CA ASP A 168 -12.65 -1.85 -8.78
C ASP A 168 -11.67 -1.44 -9.90
N ALA A 169 -11.31 -2.38 -10.79
CA ALA A 169 -10.45 -2.12 -11.95
C ALA A 169 -9.04 -1.56 -11.64
N GLU A 170 -8.39 -2.03 -10.57
CA GLU A 170 -6.97 -1.69 -10.34
C GLU A 170 -6.09 -2.42 -11.35
N GLU A 171 -6.37 -3.71 -11.59
CA GLU A 171 -5.46 -4.63 -12.25
C GLU A 171 -5.19 -4.32 -13.73
N PRO A 172 -4.10 -4.84 -14.34
CA PRO A 172 -3.90 -4.74 -15.78
C PRO A 172 -5.10 -5.29 -16.57
N PRO A 173 -5.58 -4.57 -17.59
CA PRO A 173 -4.90 -3.49 -18.30
C PRO A 173 -5.15 -2.07 -17.76
N ASP A 174 -5.93 -1.91 -16.69
CA ASP A 174 -6.46 -0.62 -16.25
C ASP A 174 -5.53 0.12 -15.29
N VAL A 175 -4.61 -0.59 -14.63
CA VAL A 175 -3.59 -0.03 -13.75
C VAL A 175 -2.86 1.17 -14.38
N ARG A 176 -2.83 2.29 -13.65
CA ARG A 176 -2.25 3.59 -14.06
C ARG A 176 -3.00 4.26 -15.22
N THR A 177 -4.32 4.12 -15.25
CA THR A 177 -5.17 4.82 -16.22
C THR A 177 -6.34 5.50 -15.52
N GLU A 178 -7.06 6.33 -16.28
CA GLU A 178 -8.31 6.95 -15.84
C GLU A 178 -9.47 5.97 -15.69
N ARG A 179 -9.28 4.70 -16.10
CA ARG A 179 -10.29 3.64 -15.96
C ARG A 179 -10.27 2.96 -14.60
N MET A 180 -9.21 3.16 -13.80
CA MET A 180 -9.19 2.64 -12.44
C MET A 180 -10.34 3.24 -11.64
N GLY A 181 -11.01 2.40 -10.85
CA GLY A 181 -12.05 2.84 -9.95
C GLY A 181 -11.56 3.89 -8.96
N SER A 182 -10.33 3.74 -8.46
CA SER A 182 -9.69 4.75 -7.62
C SER A 182 -9.46 6.07 -8.35
N SER A 183 -8.96 6.06 -9.60
CA SER A 183 -8.83 7.29 -10.42
C SER A 183 -10.16 8.01 -10.58
N TRP A 184 -11.25 7.27 -10.79
CA TRP A 184 -12.60 7.84 -10.83
C TRP A 184 -13.00 8.48 -9.51
N PHE A 185 -12.78 7.79 -8.38
CA PHE A 185 -13.10 8.28 -7.04
C PHE A 185 -12.41 9.61 -6.73
N TRP A 186 -11.12 9.75 -7.07
CA TRP A 186 -10.36 10.98 -6.80
C TRP A 186 -10.84 12.18 -7.62
N ARG A 187 -11.36 11.94 -8.84
CA ARG A 187 -11.94 12.99 -9.69
C ARG A 187 -13.41 13.28 -9.36
N HIS A 188 -14.09 12.37 -8.65
CA HIS A 188 -15.49 12.50 -8.24
C HIS A 188 -15.66 12.17 -6.76
N PRO A 189 -15.00 12.92 -5.86
CA PRO A 189 -15.02 12.60 -4.44
C PRO A 189 -16.42 12.85 -3.85
N PRO A 190 -16.93 11.95 -3.00
CA PRO A 190 -18.26 12.07 -2.39
C PRO A 190 -18.32 13.10 -1.26
N LEU A 191 -17.15 13.54 -0.79
CA LEU A 191 -16.95 14.57 0.23
C LEU A 191 -16.08 15.68 -0.34
N PRO A 192 -16.10 16.91 0.22
CA PRO A 192 -15.28 18.01 -0.28
C PRO A 192 -13.78 17.64 -0.32
N ALA A 193 -13.16 17.77 -1.49
CA ALA A 193 -11.80 17.31 -1.76
C ALA A 193 -10.73 18.10 -0.98
N GLU A 194 -11.01 19.36 -0.63
CA GLU A 194 -10.19 20.22 0.22
C GLU A 194 -10.17 19.78 1.69
N ARG A 195 -11.12 18.93 2.09
CA ARG A 195 -11.22 18.34 3.42
C ARG A 195 -10.61 16.95 3.53
N LEU A 196 -10.05 16.40 2.45
CA LEU A 196 -9.30 15.15 2.46
C LEU A 196 -7.91 15.36 3.08
N ASP A 197 -7.61 14.65 4.17
CA ASP A 197 -6.35 14.77 4.93
C ASP A 197 -5.33 13.72 4.57
N LEU A 198 -5.79 12.50 4.30
CA LEU A 198 -4.91 11.37 4.11
C LEU A 198 -5.62 10.24 3.38
N ALA A 199 -4.95 9.67 2.40
CA ALA A 199 -5.25 8.33 1.93
C ALA A 199 -4.23 7.33 2.50
N LEU A 200 -4.72 6.22 3.05
CA LEU A 200 -3.92 5.05 3.38
C LEU A 200 -4.24 3.97 2.34
N VAL A 201 -3.29 3.65 1.48
CA VAL A 201 -3.47 2.67 0.39
C VAL A 201 -2.78 1.37 0.75
N PHE A 202 -3.49 0.26 0.64
CA PHE A 202 -3.03 -1.07 1.05
C PHE A 202 -3.05 -2.02 -0.12
N ASP A 203 -1.92 -2.70 -0.34
CA ASP A 203 -1.78 -3.71 -1.38
C ASP A 203 -0.77 -4.76 -0.94
N LEU A 204 -1.11 -6.04 -1.11
CA LEU A 204 -0.28 -7.19 -0.75
C LEU A 204 0.05 -7.21 0.75
N MET A 205 -0.97 -7.48 1.59
CA MET A 205 -0.84 -7.44 3.05
C MET A 205 -0.80 -8.83 3.70
N GLY A 206 -1.08 -9.89 2.96
CA GLY A 206 -1.13 -11.28 3.43
C GLY A 206 0.11 -12.11 3.09
N GLY A 207 1.00 -11.58 2.25
CA GLY A 207 2.13 -12.28 1.67
C GLY A 207 3.12 -12.87 2.69
N ARG A 208 3.51 -14.13 2.46
CA ARG A 208 4.60 -14.77 3.21
C ARG A 208 5.94 -14.21 2.75
N ALA A 209 6.73 -13.71 3.71
CA ALA A 209 8.13 -13.40 3.46
C ALA A 209 8.86 -14.64 2.92
N SER A 210 9.58 -14.49 1.81
CA SER A 210 10.41 -15.54 1.24
C SER A 210 11.53 -15.94 2.22
N PRO A 211 12.14 -17.13 2.07
CA PRO A 211 13.29 -17.52 2.88
C PRO A 211 14.41 -16.48 2.88
N GLU A 212 14.67 -15.84 1.74
CA GLU A 212 15.65 -14.77 1.59
C GLU A 212 15.28 -13.53 2.42
N ILE A 213 14.04 -13.07 2.32
CA ILE A 213 13.56 -11.91 3.09
C ILE A 213 13.59 -12.20 4.60
N ARG A 214 13.25 -13.43 5.01
CA ARG A 214 13.35 -13.86 6.40
C ARG A 214 14.79 -13.86 6.90
N ALA A 215 15.72 -14.40 6.11
CA ALA A 215 17.14 -14.41 6.45
C ALA A 215 17.76 -13.00 6.54
N ALA A 216 17.20 -12.04 5.81
CA ALA A 216 17.55 -10.62 5.89
C ALA A 216 17.02 -9.89 7.14
N GLY A 217 16.28 -10.58 8.02
CA GLY A 217 15.62 -9.95 9.16
C GLY A 217 14.49 -9.01 8.73
N LEU A 218 13.85 -9.30 7.60
CA LEU A 218 12.73 -8.51 7.04
C LEU A 218 11.43 -9.33 7.02
N ALA A 219 11.35 -10.42 7.78
CA ALA A 219 10.16 -11.29 7.85
C ALA A 219 8.89 -10.52 8.25
N ASP A 220 9.06 -9.52 9.12
CA ASP A 220 7.98 -8.73 9.71
C ASP A 220 7.85 -7.34 9.07
N ALA A 221 8.66 -7.02 8.05
CA ALA A 221 8.72 -5.71 7.42
C ALA A 221 7.42 -5.31 6.70
N LEU A 222 6.77 -4.25 7.17
CA LEU A 222 5.71 -3.54 6.49
C LEU A 222 6.32 -2.29 5.85
N PHE A 223 6.44 -2.27 4.53
CA PHE A 223 6.96 -1.10 3.84
C PHE A 223 5.94 0.02 3.88
N VAL A 224 6.36 1.20 4.35
CA VAL A 224 5.53 2.42 4.43
C VAL A 224 6.15 3.46 3.52
N LEU A 225 5.49 3.73 2.40
CA LEU A 225 5.96 4.65 1.36
C LEU A 225 5.13 5.92 1.31
N GLY A 226 5.74 7.04 0.92
CA GLY A 226 5.09 8.36 0.83
C GLY A 226 5.27 9.22 2.08
N ALA A 227 5.79 8.66 3.18
CA ALA A 227 6.04 9.41 4.41
C ALA A 227 7.04 10.56 4.21
N GLU A 228 8.02 10.39 3.32
CA GLU A 228 9.03 11.39 2.95
C GLU A 228 8.45 12.70 2.39
N ALA A 229 7.20 12.66 1.89
CA ALA A 229 6.53 13.82 1.34
C ALA A 229 6.35 14.94 2.38
N HIS A 230 6.20 14.62 3.67
CA HIS A 230 6.07 15.65 4.69
C HIS A 230 6.47 15.18 6.11
N PRO A 231 7.10 16.04 6.95
CA PRO A 231 7.47 15.68 8.32
C PRO A 231 6.29 15.23 9.20
N SER A 232 5.07 15.72 8.92
CA SER A 232 3.86 15.28 9.63
C SER A 232 3.52 13.81 9.35
N LEU A 233 3.78 13.31 8.13
CA LEU A 233 3.55 11.91 7.77
C LEU A 233 4.62 11.00 8.39
N VAL A 234 5.87 11.47 8.43
CA VAL A 234 6.94 10.78 9.19
C VAL A 234 6.56 10.63 10.66
N SER A 235 6.08 11.71 11.27
CA SER A 235 5.67 11.71 12.68
C SER A 235 4.51 10.76 12.90
N LEU A 236 3.48 10.80 12.03
CA LEU A 236 2.32 9.91 12.09
C LEU A 236 2.73 8.42 12.08
N VAL A 237 3.64 8.02 11.19
CA VAL A 237 4.12 6.63 11.09
C VAL A 237 4.97 6.25 12.30
N ARG A 238 5.85 7.16 12.75
CA ARG A 238 6.72 6.95 13.92
C ARG A 238 5.91 6.82 15.21
N ASP A 239 4.81 7.56 15.33
CA ASP A 239 3.99 7.54 16.52
C ASP A 239 3.37 6.16 16.79
N VAL A 240 3.17 5.34 15.75
CA VAL A 240 2.72 3.96 15.91
C VAL A 240 3.94 3.02 15.96
N ALA A 241 4.31 2.61 17.17
CA ALA A 241 5.46 1.74 17.39
C ALA A 241 5.34 0.39 16.64
N ALA A 242 6.50 -0.24 16.39
CA ALA A 242 6.55 -1.62 15.92
C ALA A 242 5.83 -2.55 16.90
N ALA A 243 5.24 -3.62 16.38
CA ALA A 243 4.56 -4.63 17.16
C ALA A 243 5.11 -6.02 16.82
N ALA A 244 4.80 -7.03 17.64
CA ALA A 244 5.13 -8.40 17.28
C ALA A 244 4.55 -8.73 15.89
N ARG A 245 5.41 -9.22 14.98
CA ARG A 245 5.10 -9.53 13.57
C ARG A 245 4.86 -8.33 12.65
N VAL A 246 5.08 -7.11 13.12
CA VAL A 246 4.92 -5.88 12.32
C VAL A 246 6.06 -4.90 12.61
N GLU A 247 6.95 -4.75 11.64
CA GLU A 247 8.01 -3.75 11.65
C GLU A 247 7.77 -2.71 10.54
N PRO A 248 7.37 -1.48 10.87
CA PRO A 248 7.24 -0.41 9.88
C PRO A 248 8.61 -0.03 9.31
N VAL A 249 8.83 -0.26 8.01
CA VAL A 249 10.06 0.08 7.29
C VAL A 249 9.75 1.20 6.31
N ARG A 250 10.27 2.40 6.57
CA ARG A 250 10.07 3.55 5.68
C ARG A 250 10.95 3.39 4.43
N LEU A 251 10.34 3.61 3.27
CA LEU A 251 10.98 3.58 1.96
C LEU A 251 10.33 4.62 1.06
N SER A 252 11.10 5.50 0.45
CA SER A 252 10.53 6.56 -0.38
C SER A 252 9.90 5.99 -1.66
N LEU A 253 8.80 6.57 -2.14
CA LEU A 253 8.13 6.22 -3.39
C LEU A 253 9.08 6.11 -4.59
N PRO A 254 10.08 6.99 -4.78
CA PRO A 254 11.02 6.88 -5.90
C PRO A 254 11.80 5.57 -5.95
N MET A 255 11.86 4.79 -4.86
CA MET A 255 12.49 3.47 -4.83
C MET A 255 11.71 2.41 -5.60
N ILE A 256 10.41 2.61 -5.84
CA ILE A 256 9.55 1.65 -6.54
C ILE A 256 8.88 2.22 -7.80
N GLU A 257 8.89 3.54 -7.99
CA GLU A 257 8.19 4.19 -9.10
C GLU A 257 9.07 4.56 -10.30
N VAL A 258 10.38 4.73 -10.09
CA VAL A 258 11.29 5.29 -11.11
C VAL A 258 11.60 4.28 -12.20
N MET A 259 11.53 4.73 -13.45
CA MET A 259 11.87 3.93 -14.62
C MET A 259 13.30 4.16 -15.10
N PRO A 260 14.19 3.16 -14.99
CA PRO A 260 15.60 3.34 -15.33
C PRO A 260 15.85 3.68 -16.81
N TYR A 261 15.01 3.18 -17.72
CA TYR A 261 15.11 3.35 -19.18
C TYR A 261 14.28 4.51 -19.74
N ARG A 262 13.49 5.20 -18.90
CA ARG A 262 12.77 6.43 -19.26
C ARG A 262 13.09 7.52 -18.23
N PRO A 263 14.27 8.15 -18.32
CA PRO A 263 14.66 9.22 -17.41
C PRO A 263 13.59 10.33 -17.40
N GLY A 264 13.22 10.78 -16.20
CA GLY A 264 12.16 11.77 -16.02
C GLY A 264 10.75 11.17 -15.96
N SER A 265 10.60 9.84 -16.04
CA SER A 265 9.30 9.17 -15.88
C SER A 265 9.24 8.35 -14.59
N ARG A 266 8.04 8.32 -14.00
CA ARG A 266 7.67 7.49 -12.86
C ARG A 266 6.25 6.96 -13.05
N PHE A 267 5.93 5.85 -12.41
CA PHE A 267 4.60 5.26 -12.48
C PHE A 267 4.12 4.87 -11.09
N ALA A 268 2.86 5.18 -10.78
CA ALA A 268 2.22 4.68 -9.58
C ALA A 268 2.15 3.15 -9.61
N ARG A 269 2.12 2.55 -8.43
CA ARG A 269 2.16 1.09 -8.25
C ARG A 269 0.87 0.50 -7.70
N SER A 270 -0.10 1.34 -7.35
CA SER A 270 -1.41 0.97 -6.77
C SER A 270 -2.40 2.16 -6.88
N ASP A 271 -3.50 2.10 -6.14
CA ASP A 271 -4.67 3.00 -6.18
C ASP A 271 -4.43 4.49 -5.83
N TYR A 272 -3.23 4.84 -5.37
CA TYR A 272 -2.85 6.25 -5.18
C TYR A 272 -2.56 6.98 -6.51
N HIS A 273 -2.64 6.30 -7.65
CA HIS A 273 -2.38 6.89 -8.96
C HIS A 273 -3.17 8.18 -9.21
N GLY A 274 -4.50 8.12 -9.22
CA GLY A 274 -5.33 9.31 -9.48
C GLY A 274 -5.19 10.38 -8.40
N LEU A 275 -4.92 10.00 -7.14
CA LEU A 275 -4.68 10.94 -6.05
C LEU A 275 -3.40 11.75 -6.27
N ARG A 276 -2.33 11.09 -6.71
CA ARG A 276 -1.06 11.74 -7.00
C ARG A 276 -1.15 12.62 -8.25
N GLU A 277 -1.75 12.12 -9.33
CA GLU A 277 -1.79 12.84 -10.59
C GLU A 277 -2.80 14.02 -10.58
N HIS A 278 -3.89 13.91 -9.82
CA HIS A 278 -5.00 14.90 -9.88
C HIS A 278 -5.36 15.54 -8.53
N GLY A 279 -5.10 14.85 -7.42
CA GLY A 279 -5.57 15.28 -6.10
C GLY A 279 -4.57 16.15 -5.33
N GLU A 280 -3.26 15.93 -5.51
CA GLU A 280 -2.20 16.57 -4.73
C GLU A 280 -2.46 16.55 -3.20
N ARG A 281 -2.88 15.39 -2.69
CA ARG A 281 -3.20 15.18 -1.26
C ARG A 281 -2.23 14.20 -0.59
N PRO A 282 -2.10 14.24 0.75
CA PRO A 282 -1.26 13.30 1.46
C PRO A 282 -1.71 11.86 1.28
N PHE A 283 -0.75 10.97 1.04
CA PHE A 283 -1.02 9.53 1.10
C PHE A 283 0.16 8.74 1.64
N LEU A 284 -0.15 7.56 2.18
CA LEU A 284 0.82 6.51 2.49
C LEU A 284 0.44 5.26 1.70
N PHE A 285 1.42 4.62 1.09
CA PHE A 285 1.27 3.30 0.48
C PHE A 285 1.91 2.25 1.39
N LEU A 286 1.13 1.27 1.83
CA LEU A 286 1.54 0.23 2.76
C LEU A 286 1.46 -1.13 2.08
N THR A 287 2.55 -1.89 2.13
CA THR A 287 2.64 -3.20 1.48
C THR A 287 3.64 -4.11 2.21
N THR A 288 3.40 -5.42 2.21
CA THR A 288 4.41 -6.41 2.61
C THR A 288 5.39 -6.74 1.49
N GLY A 289 5.21 -6.12 0.33
CA GLY A 289 5.95 -6.40 -0.87
C GLY A 289 5.39 -7.61 -1.58
N ARG A 290 5.83 -7.79 -2.81
CA ARG A 290 5.33 -8.85 -3.67
C ARG A 290 6.02 -10.18 -3.37
N THR A 291 5.24 -11.25 -3.42
CA THR A 291 5.69 -12.63 -3.17
C THR A 291 5.90 -13.40 -4.47
N GLU A 292 6.44 -14.62 -4.38
CA GLU A 292 6.60 -15.52 -5.54
C GLU A 292 5.27 -15.98 -6.16
N THR A 293 4.15 -15.78 -5.45
CA THR A 293 2.81 -16.14 -5.93
C THR A 293 2.08 -14.98 -6.62
N TYR A 294 2.58 -13.74 -6.50
CA TYR A 294 1.98 -12.55 -7.10
C TYR A 294 1.68 -12.72 -8.59
N HIS A 295 0.45 -12.39 -9.00
CA HIS A 295 -0.02 -12.51 -10.39
C HIS A 295 0.05 -13.95 -10.96
N THR A 296 -0.01 -14.96 -10.09
CA THR A 296 -0.08 -16.38 -10.48
C THR A 296 -1.28 -17.07 -9.85
N ALA A 297 -1.67 -18.22 -10.41
CA ALA A 297 -2.72 -19.06 -9.85
C ALA A 297 -2.35 -19.67 -8.47
N ALA A 298 -1.10 -19.50 -8.02
CA ALA A 298 -0.66 -19.94 -6.70
C ALA A 298 -0.95 -18.90 -5.60
N ASP A 299 -1.44 -17.70 -5.94
CA ASP A 299 -1.92 -16.74 -4.94
C ASP A 299 -3.29 -17.16 -4.38
N THR A 300 -3.27 -18.20 -3.55
CA THR A 300 -4.45 -18.84 -2.96
C THR A 300 -4.55 -18.55 -1.47
N PRO A 301 -5.72 -18.73 -0.83
CA PRO A 301 -5.86 -18.50 0.61
C PRO A 301 -4.88 -19.29 1.47
N ASP A 302 -4.33 -20.41 0.99
CA ASP A 302 -3.42 -21.25 1.77
C ASP A 302 -1.96 -20.74 1.76
N THR A 303 -1.63 -19.77 0.90
CA THR A 303 -0.30 -19.13 0.85
C THR A 303 -0.19 -17.89 1.73
N VAL A 304 -1.30 -17.42 2.30
CA VAL A 304 -1.36 -16.27 3.21
C VAL A 304 -0.74 -16.57 4.57
N ASP A 305 -0.06 -15.60 5.18
CA ASP A 305 0.40 -15.62 6.57
C ASP A 305 -0.66 -14.98 7.49
N TYR A 306 -1.68 -15.77 7.87
CA TYR A 306 -2.78 -15.24 8.69
C TYR A 306 -2.35 -14.74 10.07
N ALA A 307 -1.32 -15.33 10.67
CA ALA A 307 -0.80 -14.87 11.95
C ALA A 307 -0.25 -13.44 11.82
N ARG A 308 0.45 -13.16 10.73
CA ARG A 308 0.95 -11.82 10.41
C ARG A 308 -0.17 -10.88 9.99
N LEU A 309 -1.07 -11.31 9.10
CA LEU A 309 -2.20 -10.48 8.65
C LEU A 309 -3.06 -10.01 9.82
N ARG A 310 -3.34 -10.87 10.81
CA ARG A 310 -4.04 -10.50 12.05
C ARG A 310 -3.30 -9.43 12.86
N ALA A 311 -1.97 -9.51 12.94
CA ALA A 311 -1.15 -8.50 13.61
C ALA A 311 -1.15 -7.17 12.83
N LEU A 312 -1.06 -7.25 11.50
CA LEU A 312 -1.16 -6.11 10.59
C LEU A 312 -2.51 -5.41 10.72
N SER A 313 -3.63 -6.14 10.78
CA SER A 313 -4.96 -5.54 10.94
C SER A 313 -5.06 -4.70 12.21
N ARG A 314 -4.49 -5.17 13.33
CA ARG A 314 -4.43 -4.38 14.57
C ARG A 314 -3.52 -3.17 14.44
N TRP A 315 -2.36 -3.32 13.81
CA TRP A 315 -1.42 -2.23 13.62
C TRP A 315 -1.98 -1.13 12.69
N VAL A 316 -2.58 -1.52 11.57
CA VAL A 316 -3.25 -0.60 10.64
C VAL A 316 -4.44 0.08 11.30
N ALA A 317 -5.23 -0.63 12.11
CA ALA A 317 -6.30 -0.01 12.89
C ALA A 317 -5.76 1.11 13.81
N ARG A 318 -4.62 0.88 14.48
CA ARG A 318 -3.98 1.93 15.28
C ARG A 318 -3.58 3.12 14.43
N LEU A 319 -2.89 2.89 13.30
CA LEU A 319 -2.46 3.98 12.41
C LEU A 319 -3.64 4.78 11.87
N ALA A 320 -4.67 4.11 11.39
CA ALA A 320 -5.84 4.75 10.80
C ALA A 320 -6.61 5.60 11.80
N VAL A 321 -6.85 5.07 12.99
CA VAL A 321 -7.59 5.80 14.03
C VAL A 321 -6.73 6.91 14.63
N HIS A 322 -5.42 6.69 14.79
CA HIS A 322 -4.48 7.74 15.18
C HIS A 322 -4.51 8.88 14.15
N ALA A 323 -4.45 8.57 12.86
CA ALA A 323 -4.58 9.57 11.80
C ALA A 323 -5.93 10.31 11.81
N ALA A 324 -7.01 9.63 12.19
CA ALA A 324 -8.32 10.24 12.35
C ALA A 324 -8.39 11.20 13.55
N ASP A 325 -7.60 10.95 14.59
CA ASP A 325 -7.65 11.66 15.88
C ASP A 325 -6.61 12.75 16.08
N VAL A 326 -5.49 12.72 15.38
CA VAL A 326 -4.41 13.69 15.60
C VAL A 326 -4.86 15.12 15.27
N ASP A 327 -4.56 16.07 16.15
CA ASP A 327 -4.85 17.49 15.93
C ASP A 327 -3.74 18.18 15.11
N VAL A 328 -3.40 17.60 13.97
CA VAL A 328 -2.39 18.13 13.04
C VAL A 328 -2.93 18.07 11.62
N GLN A 329 -2.73 19.14 10.86
CA GLN A 329 -2.95 19.08 9.42
C GLN A 329 -1.81 18.29 8.77
N LEU A 330 -2.16 17.20 8.09
CA LEU A 330 -1.19 16.38 7.39
C LEU A 330 -0.81 17.08 6.07
N GLY A 331 0.49 17.35 5.91
CA GLY A 331 1.02 17.99 4.72
C GLY A 331 1.39 17.00 3.63
N TRP A 332 1.48 17.50 2.39
CA TRP A 332 1.95 16.76 1.23
C TRP A 332 2.83 17.65 0.37
N ARG A 333 3.93 17.08 -0.12
CA ARG A 333 4.79 17.67 -1.14
C ARG A 333 5.34 16.56 -1.99
N ASP A 334 5.00 16.59 -3.26
CA ASP A 334 5.47 15.61 -4.22
C ASP A 334 6.96 15.81 -4.55
N LEU A 335 7.57 14.82 -5.18
CA LEU A 335 8.98 14.83 -5.59
C LEU A 335 9.94 15.09 -4.42
N ARG A 336 9.65 14.50 -3.25
CA ARG A 336 10.60 14.41 -2.14
C ARG A 336 11.17 13.01 -2.03
N ALA A 337 12.35 12.93 -1.44
CA ALA A 337 13.08 11.69 -1.23
C ALA A 337 13.89 11.78 0.06
N ASP A 338 13.97 10.69 0.82
CA ASP A 338 14.89 10.57 1.95
C ASP A 338 16.02 9.57 1.61
N PRO A 339 17.16 10.04 1.07
CA PRO A 339 18.23 9.15 0.63
C PRO A 339 18.84 8.33 1.77
N ARG A 340 18.88 8.87 3.00
CA ARG A 340 19.48 8.16 4.15
C ARG A 340 18.57 7.02 4.61
N ALA A 341 17.27 7.28 4.75
CA ALA A 341 16.29 6.24 5.05
C ALA A 341 16.26 5.17 3.95
N ASP A 342 16.22 5.59 2.68
CA ASP A 342 16.22 4.70 1.52
C ASP A 342 17.46 3.79 1.49
N ALA A 343 18.66 4.35 1.69
CA ALA A 343 19.90 3.58 1.71
C ALA A 343 19.93 2.57 2.86
N ARG A 344 19.50 2.96 4.07
CA ARG A 344 19.43 2.04 5.22
C ARG A 344 18.45 0.88 4.96
N SER A 345 17.26 1.19 4.45
CA SER A 345 16.26 0.18 4.08
C SER A 345 16.75 -0.74 2.96
N LEU A 346 17.43 -0.19 1.95
CA LEU A 346 18.01 -0.98 0.86
C LEU A 346 19.16 -1.88 1.32
N LEU A 347 20.02 -1.43 2.22
CA LEU A 347 21.11 -2.26 2.76
C LEU A 347 20.60 -3.49 3.52
N ARG A 348 19.43 -3.39 4.16
CA ARG A 348 18.76 -4.56 4.76
C ARG A 348 18.34 -5.56 3.69
N LEU A 349 17.77 -5.11 2.57
CA LEU A 349 17.38 -5.98 1.45
C LEU A 349 18.58 -6.71 0.81
N TYR A 350 19.78 -6.13 0.83
CA TYR A 350 20.98 -6.83 0.37
C TYR A 350 21.31 -8.07 1.23
N GLY A 351 20.93 -8.10 2.51
CA GLY A 351 21.06 -9.31 3.34
C GLY A 351 20.33 -10.52 2.75
N ALA A 352 19.20 -10.28 2.06
CA ALA A 352 18.41 -11.32 1.39
C ALA A 352 19.16 -11.94 0.20
N ILE A 353 19.92 -11.11 -0.53
CA ILE A 353 20.71 -11.52 -1.69
C ILE A 353 21.86 -12.43 -1.27
N ASP A 354 22.55 -12.08 -0.18
CA ASP A 354 23.73 -12.82 0.28
C ASP A 354 23.37 -14.25 0.70
N THR A 355 22.18 -14.45 1.26
CA THR A 355 21.68 -15.75 1.70
C THR A 355 20.91 -16.53 0.63
N SER A 356 20.59 -15.92 -0.51
CA SER A 356 19.75 -16.57 -1.52
C SER A 356 20.51 -17.64 -2.30
N ALA A 357 20.06 -18.88 -2.24
CA ALA A 357 20.54 -19.95 -3.12
C ALA A 357 20.14 -19.73 -4.59
N ARG A 358 19.10 -18.92 -4.83
CA ARG A 358 18.51 -18.70 -6.15
C ARG A 358 19.31 -17.69 -7.00
N VAL A 359 20.02 -16.75 -6.37
CA VAL A 359 20.82 -15.73 -7.06
C VAL A 359 22.16 -16.32 -7.53
N SER A 360 22.48 -16.21 -8.82
CA SER A 360 23.74 -16.74 -9.37
C SER A 360 24.98 -16.04 -8.78
N TRP A 361 26.14 -16.70 -8.79
CA TRP A 361 27.39 -16.10 -8.30
C TRP A 361 27.78 -14.81 -9.04
N LEU A 362 27.60 -14.77 -10.37
CA LEU A 362 27.86 -13.58 -11.18
C LEU A 362 26.97 -12.41 -10.75
N LEU A 363 25.68 -12.68 -10.55
CA LEU A 363 24.72 -11.67 -10.10
C LEU A 363 25.01 -11.21 -8.67
N ARG A 364 25.35 -12.12 -7.75
CA ARG A 364 25.81 -11.78 -6.40
C ARG A 364 27.02 -10.84 -6.42
N ARG A 365 28.01 -11.09 -7.28
CA ARG A 365 29.20 -10.22 -7.40
C ARG A 365 28.85 -8.81 -7.91
N ALA A 366 27.94 -8.72 -8.89
CA ALA A 366 27.44 -7.44 -9.38
C ALA A 366 26.69 -6.67 -8.28
N LEU A 367 25.76 -7.34 -7.59
CA LEU A 367 24.98 -6.77 -6.50
C LEU A 367 25.85 -6.38 -5.29
N ALA A 368 26.90 -7.14 -4.98
CA ALA A 368 27.87 -6.76 -3.94
C ALA A 368 28.62 -5.47 -4.29
N THR A 369 28.81 -5.17 -5.58
CA THR A 369 29.38 -3.89 -6.02
C THR A 369 28.41 -2.75 -5.81
N ASP A 370 27.12 -2.97 -6.08
CA ASP A 370 26.10 -1.96 -5.78
C ASP A 370 25.91 -1.75 -4.28
N ARG A 371 25.91 -2.82 -3.47
CA ARG A 371 25.90 -2.73 -2.01
C ARG A 371 27.01 -1.80 -1.51
N ARG A 372 28.26 -2.02 -1.95
CA ARG A 372 29.39 -1.14 -1.59
C ARG A 372 29.22 0.30 -2.05
N ARG A 373 28.53 0.54 -3.17
CA ARG A 373 28.21 1.91 -3.63
C ARG A 373 27.19 2.55 -2.69
N VAL A 374 26.15 1.81 -2.29
CA VAL A 374 25.14 2.27 -1.34
C VAL A 374 25.75 2.57 0.02
N GLU A 375 26.62 1.70 0.53
CA GLU A 375 27.38 1.92 1.79
C GLU A 375 28.19 3.22 1.72
N LYS A 376 28.97 3.42 0.64
CA LYS A 376 29.76 4.66 0.44
C LYS A 376 28.89 5.92 0.33
N LEU A 377 27.73 5.81 -0.32
CA LEU A 377 26.78 6.93 -0.42
C LEU A 377 26.24 7.28 0.97
N LEU A 378 25.79 6.28 1.74
CA LEU A 378 25.28 6.47 3.08
C LEU A 378 26.34 7.09 4.00
N GLU A 379 27.55 6.53 4.03
CA GLU A 379 28.68 7.10 4.77
C GLU A 379 28.98 8.56 4.39
N SER A 380 28.93 8.87 3.09
CA SER A 380 29.15 10.24 2.61
C SER A 380 28.06 11.19 3.11
N TRP A 381 26.81 10.78 3.06
CA TRP A 381 25.69 11.58 3.52
C TRP A 381 25.71 11.73 5.04
N ASP A 382 26.05 10.69 5.79
CA ASP A 382 26.19 10.74 7.25
C ASP A 382 27.35 11.67 7.69
N ARG A 383 28.38 11.85 6.85
CA ARG A 383 29.43 12.88 7.02
C ARG A 383 29.02 14.30 6.58
N GLY A 384 27.75 14.53 6.24
CA GLY A 384 27.22 15.85 5.91
C GLY A 384 27.29 16.24 4.43
N VAL A 385 27.72 15.36 3.53
CA VAL A 385 27.66 15.64 2.09
C VAL A 385 26.21 15.63 1.63
N SER A 386 25.77 16.70 0.96
CA SER A 386 24.41 16.78 0.44
C SER A 386 24.17 15.76 -0.69
N PRO A 387 23.05 15.02 -0.67
CA PRO A 387 22.65 14.20 -1.80
C PRO A 387 22.44 15.03 -3.07
N THR A 388 22.78 14.44 -4.21
CA THR A 388 22.58 15.02 -5.55
C THR A 388 21.66 14.14 -6.39
N PRO A 389 21.04 14.65 -7.46
CA PRO A 389 20.26 13.82 -8.39
C PRO A 389 21.06 12.64 -8.95
N LYS A 390 22.38 12.83 -9.19
CA LYS A 390 23.27 11.76 -9.68
C LYS A 390 23.50 10.67 -8.61
N SER A 391 23.77 11.05 -7.37
CA SER A 391 23.99 10.09 -6.30
C SER A 391 22.70 9.35 -5.94
N TYR A 392 21.55 10.04 -5.94
CA TYR A 392 20.26 9.40 -5.69
C TYR A 392 19.84 8.48 -6.83
N ARG A 393 20.13 8.82 -8.10
CA ARG A 393 19.95 7.90 -9.22
C ARG A 393 20.78 6.62 -9.07
N THR A 394 21.98 6.71 -8.50
CA THR A 394 22.80 5.52 -8.21
C THR A 394 22.10 4.63 -7.19
N LEU A 395 21.49 5.21 -6.15
CA LEU A 395 20.69 4.49 -5.16
C LEU A 395 19.44 3.85 -5.79
N GLN A 396 18.69 4.58 -6.62
CA GLN A 396 17.52 4.06 -7.34
C GLN A 396 17.87 2.85 -8.23
N LEU A 397 18.96 2.96 -8.99
CA LEU A 397 19.42 1.86 -9.85
C LEU A 397 19.84 0.62 -9.03
N ALA A 398 20.49 0.82 -7.89
CA ALA A 398 20.81 -0.27 -6.96
C ALA A 398 19.53 -0.93 -6.42
N SER A 399 18.54 -0.12 -6.02
CA SER A 399 17.23 -0.60 -5.55
C SER A 399 16.50 -1.45 -6.60
N ILE A 400 16.41 -0.96 -7.84
CA ILE A 400 15.77 -1.69 -8.95
C ILE A 400 16.45 -3.03 -9.18
N ARG A 401 17.79 -3.08 -9.17
CA ARG A 401 18.53 -4.33 -9.38
C ARG A 401 18.31 -5.32 -8.23
N VAL A 402 18.32 -4.87 -6.97
CA VAL A 402 18.02 -5.76 -5.84
C VAL A 402 16.60 -6.31 -5.94
N GLN A 403 15.61 -5.45 -6.21
CA GLN A 403 14.22 -5.87 -6.38
C GLN A 403 14.07 -6.88 -7.53
N ALA A 404 14.70 -6.63 -8.68
CA ALA A 404 14.66 -7.55 -9.83
C ALA A 404 15.30 -8.91 -9.52
N ALA A 405 16.41 -8.91 -8.77
CA ALA A 405 17.08 -10.15 -8.36
C ALA A 405 16.25 -10.98 -7.38
N LEU A 406 15.51 -10.32 -6.49
CA LEU A 406 14.57 -10.97 -5.56
C LEU A 406 13.29 -11.45 -6.27
N TRP A 407 12.86 -10.76 -7.34
CA TRP A 407 11.68 -11.11 -8.14
C TRP A 407 11.87 -12.38 -8.97
N HIS A 408 12.94 -12.47 -9.75
CA HIS A 408 13.20 -13.60 -10.64
C HIS A 408 14.70 -13.95 -10.65
N PRO A 409 15.13 -14.92 -9.84
CA PRO A 409 16.54 -15.29 -9.74
C PRO A 409 17.12 -15.94 -11.00
N SER A 410 16.27 -16.51 -11.87
CA SER A 410 16.68 -17.10 -13.16
C SER A 410 16.93 -15.99 -14.18
N GLY A 411 18.12 -15.41 -14.10
CA GLY A 411 18.55 -14.28 -14.91
C GLY A 411 18.46 -14.52 -16.43
N TRP A 412 18.11 -13.43 -17.11
CA TRP A 412 18.46 -13.02 -18.49
C TRP A 412 18.06 -11.54 -18.66
N TRP A 413 17.08 -11.09 -17.86
CA TRP A 413 16.71 -9.68 -17.74
C TRP A 413 17.83 -8.75 -17.29
N PHE A 414 18.88 -9.25 -16.61
CA PHE A 414 20.03 -8.46 -16.17
C PHE A 414 20.97 -8.00 -17.30
N ALA A 415 20.93 -8.62 -18.49
CA ALA A 415 21.88 -8.34 -19.56
C ALA A 415 21.50 -7.14 -20.46
N LEU A 416 20.35 -6.50 -20.20
CA LEU A 416 19.90 -5.29 -20.90
C LEU A 416 19.80 -4.06 -19.96
N TRP A 417 20.48 -4.06 -18.81
CA TRP A 417 20.49 -2.97 -17.83
C TRP A 417 21.85 -2.30 -17.62
#